data_AF-A0AAD6U355-F1
#
_entry.id   AF-A0AAD6U355-F1
#
_cell.length_a   1.000
_cell.length_b   1.000
_cell.length_c   1.000
_cell.angle_alpha   90.00
_cell.angle_beta   90.00
_cell.angle_gamma   90.00
#
_symmetry.space_group_name_H-M   'P 1'
#
loop_
_entity.id
_entity.type
_entity.pdbx_description
1 polymer ?
#
loop_
_entity_poly.entity_id
_entity_poly.type
_entity_poly.pdbx_seq_one_letter_code
_entity_poly.pdbx_strand_id
1 'polypeptide(L)'
;MSESVDTGDVVAQMYKAKMAAQDAFIRESWVKAMEVRLVRDELEKCRKGEGPNSMENCRWLADKYAQMLQDNKIKGYKVIERV
;
A
#
# COMPACT_ATOMS: atom_id res chain seq x y z
N MET A 1 -45.45 12.96 -3.93
CA MET A 1 -44.54 12.10 -3.14
C MET A 1 -43.15 12.71 -3.28
N SER A 2 -42.86 13.70 -2.45
CA SER A 2 -41.62 14.49 -2.49
C SER A 2 -40.67 13.96 -1.41
N GLU A 3 -39.56 13.35 -1.81
CA GLU A 3 -38.45 13.05 -0.90
C GLU A 3 -37.82 14.36 -0.43
N SER A 4 -38.18 14.79 0.77
CA SER A 4 -37.43 15.81 1.51
C SER A 4 -36.18 15.16 2.10
N VAL A 5 -35.11 15.06 1.31
CA VAL A 5 -33.81 14.62 1.83
C VAL A 5 -33.31 15.70 2.78
N ASP A 6 -33.27 15.38 4.08
CA ASP A 6 -32.74 16.27 5.11
C ASP A 6 -31.26 16.54 4.84
N THR A 7 -30.89 17.81 4.67
CA THR A 7 -29.51 18.22 4.33
C THR A 7 -28.49 17.71 5.36
N GLY A 8 -28.90 17.49 6.61
CA GLY A 8 -28.07 16.92 7.67
C GLY A 8 -27.74 15.45 7.44
N ASP A 9 -28.68 14.66 6.91
CA ASP A 9 -28.46 13.26 6.55
C ASP A 9 -27.44 13.13 5.39
N VAL A 10 -27.53 14.02 4.38
CA VAL A 10 -26.57 14.05 3.27
C VAL A 10 -25.14 14.29 3.77
N VAL A 11 -24.94 15.28 4.65
CA VAL A 11 -23.62 15.60 5.21
C VAL A 11 -23.07 14.43 6.03
N ALA A 12 -23.92 13.78 6.83
CA ALA A 12 -23.52 12.61 7.60
C ALA A 12 -23.12 11.43 6.71
N GLN A 13 -23.86 11.18 5.63
CA GLN A 13 -23.50 10.16 4.64
C GLN A 13 -22.18 10.47 3.93
N MET A 14 -21.96 11.72 3.51
CA MET A 14 -20.69 12.13 2.88
C MET A 14 -19.50 11.97 3.83
N TYR A 15 -19.64 12.31 5.10
CA TYR A 15 -18.58 12.12 6.09
C TYR A 15 -18.25 10.63 6.28
N LYS A 16 -19.27 9.77 6.41
CA LYS A 16 -19.09 8.31 6.49
C LYS A 16 -18.37 7.77 5.24
N ALA A 17 -18.79 8.18 4.05
CA ALA A 17 -18.16 7.78 2.80
C ALA A 17 -16.68 8.21 2.73
N LYS A 18 -16.36 9.43 3.18
CA LYS A 18 -14.98 9.93 3.25
C LYS A 18 -14.12 9.09 4.19
N MET A 19 -14.61 8.77 5.38
CA MET A 19 -13.89 7.92 6.34
C MET A 19 -13.67 6.51 5.78
N ALA A 20 -14.68 5.92 5.15
CA ALA A 20 -14.56 4.60 4.53
C ALA A 20 -13.51 4.56 3.41
N ALA A 21 -13.46 5.61 2.58
CA ALA A 21 -12.45 5.73 1.52
C ALA A 21 -11.02 5.88 2.09
N GLN A 22 -10.85 6.66 3.17
CA GLN A 22 -9.56 6.80 3.85
C GLN A 22 -9.10 5.47 4.45
N ASP A 23 -9.99 4.75 5.12
CA ASP A 23 -9.69 3.44 5.69
C ASP A 23 -9.31 2.42 4.62
N ALA A 24 -10.01 2.40 3.49
CA ALA A 24 -9.68 1.53 2.36
C ALA A 24 -8.27 1.83 1.83
N PHE A 25 -7.94 3.10 1.60
CA PHE A 25 -6.61 3.52 1.15
C PHE A 25 -5.49 3.12 2.10
N ILE A 26 -5.71 3.30 3.41
CA ILE A 26 -4.73 2.91 4.43
C ILE A 26 -4.53 1.40 4.43
N ARG A 27 -5.62 0.61 4.37
CA ARG A 27 -5.54 -0.85 4.31
C ARG A 27 -4.73 -1.33 3.10
N GLU A 28 -5.01 -0.79 1.92
CA GLU A 28 -4.26 -1.12 0.70
C GLU A 28 -2.77 -0.76 0.81
N SER A 29 -2.47 0.39 1.42
CA SER A 29 -1.08 0.81 1.67
C SER A 29 -0.33 -0.19 2.57
N TRP A 30 -1.01 -0.73 3.59
CA TRP A 30 -0.45 -1.78 4.44
C TRP A 30 -0.30 -3.12 3.72
N VAL A 31 -1.24 -3.50 2.86
CA VAL A 31 -1.13 -4.71 2.02
C VAL A 31 0.11 -4.63 1.14
N LYS A 32 0.31 -3.50 0.44
CA LYS A 32 1.52 -3.26 -0.39
C LYS A 32 2.82 -3.32 0.42
N ALA A 33 2.81 -2.83 1.65
CA ALA A 33 3.95 -2.94 2.55
C ALA A 33 4.22 -4.40 2.97
N MET A 34 3.17 -5.20 3.16
CA MET A 34 3.32 -6.64 3.44
C MET A 34 3.85 -7.41 2.24
N GLU A 35 3.44 -7.06 1.01
CA GLU A 35 4.01 -7.66 -0.21
C GLU A 35 5.52 -7.43 -0.30
N VAL A 36 5.99 -6.21 0.02
CA VAL A 36 7.43 -5.88 0.04
C VAL A 36 8.19 -6.74 1.06
N ARG A 37 7.58 -6.97 2.23
CA ARG A 37 8.17 -7.85 3.27
C ARG A 37 8.30 -9.29 2.78
N LEU A 38 7.28 -9.83 2.12
CA LEU A 38 7.33 -11.19 1.57
C LEU A 38 8.46 -11.34 0.55
N VAL A 39 8.63 -10.37 -0.36
CA VAL A 39 9.71 -10.41 -1.35
C VAL A 39 11.09 -10.31 -0.69
N ARG A 40 11.23 -9.48 0.36
CA ARG A 40 12.47 -9.40 1.15
C ARG A 40 12.80 -10.72 1.81
N ASP A 41 11.83 -11.35 2.46
CA ASP A 41 12.02 -12.61 3.18
C ASP A 41 12.41 -13.74 2.20
N GLU A 42 11.83 -13.75 1.00
CA GLU A 42 12.21 -14.69 -0.06
C GLU A 42 13.61 -14.41 -0.63
N LEU A 43 13.98 -13.14 -0.81
CA LEU A 43 15.34 -12.75 -1.19
C LEU A 43 16.38 -13.19 -0.16
N GLU A 44 16.07 -13.10 1.13
CA GLU A 44 16.94 -13.60 2.20
C GLU A 44 17.13 -15.11 2.14
N LYS A 45 16.06 -15.88 1.88
CA LYS A 45 16.16 -17.33 1.68
C LYS A 45 17.01 -17.67 0.47
N CYS A 46 16.78 -17.00 -0.67
CA CYS A 46 17.57 -17.20 -1.88
C CYS A 46 19.06 -16.95 -1.62
N ARG A 47 19.40 -15.84 -0.96
CA ARG A 47 20.80 -15.53 -0.62
C ARG A 47 21.44 -16.59 0.28
N LYS A 48 20.69 -17.10 1.26
CA LYS A 48 21.17 -18.17 2.16
C LYS A 48 21.32 -19.51 1.44
N GLY A 49 20.45 -19.83 0.49
CA GLY A 49 20.48 -21.08 -0.27
C GLY A 49 21.57 -21.12 -1.35
N GLU A 50 21.71 -20.03 -2.10
CA GLU A 50 22.65 -19.95 -3.24
C GLU A 50 24.10 -19.64 -2.83
N GLY A 51 24.30 -19.09 -1.62
CA GLY A 51 25.61 -18.73 -1.10
C GLY A 51 26.40 -17.83 -2.06
N PRO A 52 27.57 -18.27 -2.58
CA PRO A 52 28.39 -17.45 -3.48
C PRO A 52 27.70 -17.14 -4.82
N ASN A 53 26.74 -17.96 -5.27
CA ASN A 53 26.03 -17.74 -6.54
C ASN A 53 24.83 -16.79 -6.44
N SER A 54 24.57 -16.24 -5.25
CA SER A 54 23.40 -15.39 -4.98
C SER A 54 23.33 -14.12 -5.84
N MET A 55 24.46 -13.63 -6.35
CA MET A 55 24.51 -12.43 -7.19
C MET A 55 23.86 -12.64 -8.56
N GLU A 56 23.93 -13.85 -9.11
CA GLU A 56 23.33 -14.20 -10.39
C GLU A 56 21.91 -14.73 -10.20
N ASN A 57 21.76 -15.74 -9.34
CA ASN A 57 20.50 -16.46 -9.17
C ASN A 57 19.41 -15.66 -8.45
N CYS A 58 19.78 -14.75 -7.53
CA CYS A 58 18.81 -13.94 -6.77
C CYS A 58 18.63 -12.52 -7.32
N ARG A 59 19.26 -12.18 -8.45
CA ARG A 59 19.26 -10.81 -8.99
C ARG A 59 17.86 -10.29 -9.25
N TRP A 60 17.01 -11.10 -9.87
CA TRP A 60 15.63 -10.71 -10.19
C TRP A 60 14.79 -10.40 -8.93
N LEU A 61 15.03 -11.10 -7.82
CA LEU A 61 14.39 -10.81 -6.53
C LEU A 61 14.91 -9.51 -5.94
N ALA A 62 16.22 -9.25 -6.06
CA ALA A 62 16.82 -7.99 -5.61
C ALA A 62 16.28 -6.79 -6.40
N ASP A 63 16.20 -6.90 -7.72
CA ASP A 63 15.66 -5.87 -8.60
C ASP A 63 14.17 -5.62 -8.32
N LYS A 64 13.38 -6.69 -8.17
CA LYS A 64 11.97 -6.60 -7.77
C LYS A 64 11.80 -5.92 -6.42
N TYR A 65 12.58 -6.32 -5.42
CA TYR A 65 12.55 -5.70 -4.08
C TYR A 65 12.89 -4.21 -4.15
N ALA A 66 13.92 -3.84 -4.92
CA ALA A 66 14.33 -2.45 -5.09
C ALA A 66 13.24 -1.61 -5.77
N GLN A 67 12.58 -2.15 -6.80
CA GLN A 67 11.45 -1.49 -7.44
C GLN A 67 10.27 -1.31 -6.46
N MET A 68 9.90 -2.35 -5.73
CA MET A 68 8.80 -2.29 -4.78
C MET A 68 9.05 -1.30 -3.63
N LEU A 69 10.30 -1.12 -3.20
CA LEU A 69 10.65 -0.09 -2.21
C LEU A 69 10.39 1.35 -2.71
N GLN A 70 10.41 1.58 -4.02
CA GLN A 70 10.10 2.89 -4.60
C GLN A 70 8.59 3.08 -4.73
N ASP A 71 7.90 2.06 -5.24
CA ASP A 71 6.49 2.13 -5.62
C ASP A 71 5.54 1.97 -4.43
N ASN A 72 5.86 1.10 -3.48
CA ASN A 72 4.97 0.68 -2.38
C ASN A 72 5.25 1.43 -1.06
N LYS A 73 5.86 2.62 -1.11
CA LYS A 73 6.03 3.46 0.08
C LYS A 73 4.67 3.81 0.68
N ILE A 74 4.51 3.60 1.98
CA ILE A 74 3.30 4.00 2.70
C ILE A 74 3.19 5.53 2.61
N LYS A 75 2.21 6.02 1.86
CA LYS A 75 1.85 7.44 1.80
C LYS A 75 0.68 7.66 2.75
N GLY A 76 0.71 8.72 3.54
CA GLY A 76 -0.42 9.09 4.39
C GLY A 76 -1.64 9.47 3.55
N TYR A 77 -2.85 9.27 4.08
CA TYR A 77 -4.10 9.67 3.40
C TYR A 77 -4.27 11.19 3.33
N LYS A 78 -3.59 11.95 4.20
CA LYS A 78 -3.49 13.40 4.10
C LYS A 78 -2.49 13.73 2.99
N VAL A 79 -3.00 13.87 1.77
CA VAL A 79 -2.28 14.62 0.73
C VAL A 79 -2.17 16.04 1.26
N ILE A 80 -0.99 16.42 1.75
CA ILE A 80 -0.72 17.83 2.01
C ILE A 80 -0.64 18.47 0.63
N GLU A 81 -1.72 19.08 0.18
CA GLU A 81 -1.66 20.03 -0.93
C GLU A 81 -0.78 21.18 -0.44
N ARG A 82 0.48 21.13 -0.85
CA ARG A 82 1.41 22.22 -0.60
C ARG A 82 1.06 23.30 -1.63
N VAL A 83 0.40 24.35 -1.16
CA VAL A 83 0.15 25.61 -1.90
C VAL A 83 1.46 26.20 -2.37
#